data_AF-A0A9N9T6L9-F1
#
_entry.id   AF-A0A9N9T6L9-F1
#
_cell.length_a   1.000
_cell.length_b   1.000
_cell.length_c   1.000
_cell.angle_alpha   90.00
_cell.angle_beta   90.00
_cell.angle_gamma   90.00
#
_symmetry.space_group_name_H-M   'P 1'
#
loop_
_entity.id
_entity.type
_entity.pdbx_description
1 polymer ?
#
loop_
_entity_poly.entity_id
_entity_poly.type
_entity_poly.pdbx_seq_one_letter_code
_entity_poly.pdbx_strand_id
1 'polypeptide(L)'
;MCVKGCKLWKKALTSTCRETCNATTERPNPKELYCVIGCNDAVTKYFSNLRKLLGTPPAPALLADSLKSDSLKLEWNYPDAKKTGISCLLQWQYEEFSTSKSSWQYCRNTTWDPDNNIFYVQDLQPYTKYRVSI
;
A
#
# COMPACT_ATOMS: atom_id res chain seq x y z
N MET A 1 19.11 28.20 3.57
CA MET A 1 18.24 27.28 4.35
C MET A 1 17.97 25.94 3.65
N CYS A 2 17.85 25.88 2.32
CA CYS A 2 17.52 24.64 1.57
C CYS A 2 18.59 23.52 1.67
N VAL A 3 19.89 23.86 1.64
CA VAL A 3 20.99 22.87 1.64
C VAL A 3 21.05 22.05 2.95
N LYS A 4 20.77 22.70 4.10
CA LYS A 4 20.70 22.01 5.40
C LYS A 4 19.49 21.07 5.46
N GLY A 5 18.33 21.49 4.96
CA GLY A 5 17.14 20.65 4.87
C GLY A 5 17.34 19.43 3.96
N CYS A 6 18.02 19.61 2.83
CA CYS A 6 18.30 18.51 1.89
C CYS A 6 19.28 17.46 2.47
N LYS A 7 20.26 17.90 3.29
CA LYS A 7 21.14 16.97 4.04
C LYS A 7 20.38 16.18 5.10
N LEU A 8 19.47 16.83 5.82
CA LEU A 8 18.62 16.16 6.82
C LEU A 8 17.65 15.18 6.16
N TRP A 9 17.08 15.52 4.99
CA TRP A 9 16.25 14.61 4.20
C TRP A 9 17.02 13.35 3.77
N LYS A 10 18.24 13.50 3.24
CA LYS A 10 19.08 12.35 2.89
C LYS A 10 19.37 11.45 4.08
N LYS A 11 19.53 12.03 5.27
CA LYS A 11 19.71 11.28 6.52
C LYS A 11 18.42 10.55 6.94
N ALA A 12 17.26 11.20 6.77
CA ALA A 12 15.93 10.62 6.99
C ALA A 12 15.49 9.59 5.93
N LEU A 13 16.26 9.39 4.86
CA LEU A 13 16.07 8.24 3.97
C LEU A 13 16.77 6.99 4.52
N THR A 14 17.84 7.17 5.31
CA THR A 14 18.60 6.08 5.95
C THR A 14 18.15 5.79 7.39
N SER A 15 17.51 6.74 8.07
CA SER A 15 16.87 6.60 9.39
C SER A 15 15.40 7.01 9.28
N THR A 16 14.54 6.74 10.27
CA THR A 16 13.14 7.19 10.16
C THR A 16 13.03 8.73 10.24
N CYS A 17 12.04 9.34 9.58
CA CYS A 17 11.78 10.80 9.72
C CYS A 17 11.51 11.14 11.20
N ARG A 18 10.87 10.22 11.92
CA ARG A 18 10.69 10.28 13.37
C ARG A 18 12.03 10.44 14.08
N GLU A 19 13.04 9.62 13.83
CA GLU A 19 14.37 9.75 14.47
C GLU A 19 15.14 11.01 14.05
N THR A 20 14.97 11.45 12.82
CA THR A 20 15.65 12.67 12.31
C THR A 20 15.01 13.94 12.88
N CYS A 21 13.74 13.84 13.28
CA CYS A 21 12.97 14.91 13.94
C CYS A 21 12.70 14.63 15.42
N ASN A 22 13.22 13.54 16.00
CA ASN A 22 12.85 13.05 17.34
C ASN A 22 13.49 13.96 18.39
N ALA A 23 12.90 14.18 19.56
CA ALA A 23 11.52 14.08 20.05
C ALA A 23 11.62 14.63 21.46
N THR A 24 11.04 15.81 21.71
CA THR A 24 10.77 16.25 23.07
C THR A 24 9.27 16.26 23.23
N THR A 25 8.76 15.55 24.23
CA THR A 25 7.36 15.40 24.62
C THR A 25 6.73 16.71 25.13
N GLU A 26 7.43 17.83 24.98
CA GLU A 26 6.95 19.17 25.32
C GLU A 26 6.44 19.87 24.08
N ARG A 27 5.57 20.88 24.28
CA ARG A 27 4.97 21.66 23.20
C ARG A 27 6.02 22.04 22.15
N PRO A 28 5.87 21.59 20.89
CA PRO A 28 6.88 21.81 19.88
C PRO A 28 7.13 23.31 19.70
N ASN A 29 8.39 23.71 19.83
CA ASN A 29 8.79 25.09 19.57
C ASN A 29 8.46 25.42 18.10
N PRO A 30 8.03 26.64 17.71
CA PRO A 30 7.68 26.98 16.33
C PRO A 30 8.62 26.43 15.24
N LYS A 31 9.94 26.36 15.49
CA LYS A 31 10.92 25.75 14.58
C LYS A 31 10.73 24.25 14.35
N GLU A 32 10.37 23.50 15.39
CA GLU A 32 10.08 22.05 15.31
C GLU A 32 8.77 21.82 14.56
N LEU A 33 7.78 22.70 14.77
CA LEU A 33 6.51 22.66 14.05
C LEU A 33 6.72 22.83 12.54
N TYR A 34 7.57 23.78 12.12
CA TYR A 34 7.95 23.94 10.71
C TYR A 34 8.70 22.73 10.14
N CYS A 35 9.50 22.05 10.96
CA CYS A 35 10.20 20.83 10.56
C CYS A 35 9.21 19.68 10.30
N VAL A 36 8.26 19.47 11.21
CA VAL A 36 7.21 18.45 11.08
C VAL A 36 6.33 18.72 9.87
N ILE A 37 5.90 19.98 9.66
CA ILE A 37 5.13 20.39 8.48
C ILE A 37 5.92 20.10 7.21
N GLY A 38 7.21 20.46 7.17
CA GLY A 38 8.08 20.20 6.02
C GLY A 38 8.28 18.71 5.73
N CYS A 39 8.47 17.88 6.76
CA CYS A 39 8.60 16.43 6.56
C CYS A 39 7.28 15.83 6.06
N ASN A 40 6.15 16.19 6.66
CA ASN A 40 4.84 15.70 6.23
C ASN A 40 4.52 16.12 4.78
N ASP A 41 4.82 17.35 4.39
CA ASP A 41 4.66 17.83 3.01
C ASP A 41 5.55 17.04 2.03
N ALA A 42 6.82 16.84 2.37
CA ALA A 42 7.76 16.11 1.51
C ALA A 42 7.38 14.63 1.38
N VAL A 43 6.94 13.99 2.46
CA VAL A 43 6.41 12.61 2.46
C VAL A 43 5.14 12.53 1.60
N THR A 44 4.22 13.49 1.74
CA THR A 44 3.00 13.56 0.94
C THR A 44 3.31 13.73 -0.55
N LYS A 45 4.25 14.60 -0.90
CA LYS A 45 4.73 14.80 -2.28
C LYS A 45 5.40 13.55 -2.84
N TYR A 46 6.20 12.87 -2.04
CA TYR A 46 6.81 11.59 -2.42
C TYR A 46 5.73 10.55 -2.77
N PHE A 47 4.74 10.34 -1.90
CA PHE A 47 3.64 9.41 -2.17
C PHE A 47 2.78 9.84 -3.37
N SER A 48 2.55 11.14 -3.57
CA SER A 48 1.83 11.65 -4.74
C SER A 48 2.59 11.37 -6.04
N ASN A 49 3.90 11.61 -6.07
CA ASN A 49 4.74 11.32 -7.23
C ASN A 49 4.86 9.82 -7.49
N LEU A 50 4.97 9.02 -6.42
CA LEU A 50 4.98 7.57 -6.52
C LEU A 50 3.66 7.04 -7.10
N ARG A 51 2.51 7.56 -6.66
CA ARG A 51 1.20 7.24 -7.28
C ARG A 51 1.12 7.64 -8.75
N LYS A 52 1.69 8.78 -9.14
CA LYS A 52 1.72 9.21 -10.55
C LYS A 52 2.63 8.32 -11.40
N LEU A 53 3.76 7.89 -10.86
CA LEU A 53 4.71 7.01 -11.53
C LEU A 53 4.12 5.62 -11.74
N LEU A 54 3.47 5.09 -10.70
CA LEU A 54 2.81 3.79 -10.70
C LEU A 54 1.51 3.80 -11.54
N GLY A 55 0.81 4.93 -11.58
CA GLY A 55 -0.48 5.04 -12.25
C GLY A 55 -1.57 4.23 -11.54
N THR A 56 -2.58 3.80 -12.29
CA THR A 56 -3.65 2.97 -11.77
C THR A 56 -3.26 1.49 -11.88
N PRO A 57 -3.20 0.75 -10.76
CA PRO A 57 -2.88 -0.67 -10.82
C PRO A 57 -3.96 -1.43 -11.61
N PRO A 58 -3.58 -2.40 -12.44
CA PRO A 58 -4.53 -3.23 -13.16
C PRO A 58 -5.31 -4.12 -12.18
N ALA A 59 -6.53 -4.48 -12.54
CA ALA A 59 -7.30 -5.45 -11.78
C ALA A 59 -6.59 -6.82 -11.82
N PRO A 60 -6.53 -7.55 -10.68
CA PRO A 60 -6.05 -8.93 -10.70
C PRO A 60 -6.93 -9.82 -11.56
N ALA A 61 -6.32 -10.75 -12.28
CA ALA A 61 -7.00 -11.77 -13.06
C ALA A 61 -7.08 -13.08 -12.26
N LEU A 62 -8.17 -13.84 -12.43
CA LEU A 62 -8.25 -15.20 -11.91
C LEU A 62 -7.29 -16.08 -12.70
N LEU A 63 -6.39 -16.76 -11.99
CA LEU A 63 -5.51 -17.74 -12.62
C LEU A 63 -6.36 -18.93 -13.09
N ALA A 64 -6.20 -19.34 -14.35
CA ALA A 64 -6.94 -20.46 -14.92
C ALA A 64 -6.81 -21.73 -14.06
N ASP A 65 -7.90 -22.49 -13.97
CA ASP A 65 -8.00 -23.76 -13.23
C ASP A 65 -7.63 -23.70 -11.74
N SER A 66 -7.56 -22.49 -11.15
CA SER A 66 -7.21 -22.31 -9.74
C SER A 66 -8.42 -22.14 -8.82
N LEU A 67 -9.62 -21.93 -9.39
CA LEU A 67 -10.85 -21.70 -8.65
C LEU A 67 -11.34 -23.00 -8.00
N LYS A 68 -11.29 -23.04 -6.68
CA LYS A 68 -11.89 -24.09 -5.85
C LYS A 68 -13.09 -23.52 -5.11
N SER A 69 -13.83 -24.39 -4.43
CA SER A 69 -14.99 -23.99 -3.63
C SER A 69 -14.66 -23.02 -2.49
N ASP A 70 -13.43 -23.06 -1.96
CA ASP A 70 -13.00 -22.34 -0.76
C ASP A 70 -11.74 -21.48 -0.98
N SER A 71 -11.13 -21.55 -2.16
CA SER A 71 -9.82 -20.96 -2.43
C SER A 71 -9.64 -20.64 -3.90
N LEU A 72 -8.80 -19.66 -4.19
CA LEU A 72 -8.48 -19.25 -5.56
C LEU A 72 -7.08 -18.65 -5.65
N LYS A 73 -6.53 -18.60 -6.86
CA LYS A 73 -5.29 -17.87 -7.15
C LYS A 73 -5.58 -16.71 -8.07
N LEU A 74 -5.01 -15.55 -7.75
CA LEU A 74 -5.10 -14.35 -8.56
C LEU A 74 -3.72 -14.01 -9.10
N GLU A 75 -3.64 -13.79 -10.39
CA GLU A 75 -2.46 -13.26 -11.05
C GLU A 75 -2.58 -11.74 -11.14
N TRP A 76 -1.55 -11.03 -10.69
CA TRP A 76 -1.50 -9.58 -10.78
C TRP A 76 -0.34 -9.12 -11.66
N ASN A 77 -0.64 -8.96 -12.95
CA ASN A 77 0.33 -8.54 -13.96
C ASN A 77 0.62 -7.05 -13.87
N TYR A 78 1.37 -6.66 -12.84
CA TYR A 78 1.80 -5.29 -12.60
C TYR A 78 3.33 -5.19 -12.43
N PRO A 79 4.07 -4.95 -13.53
CA PRO A 79 5.53 -4.90 -13.52
C PRO A 79 6.13 -3.81 -12.65
N ASP A 80 5.43 -2.68 -12.50
CA ASP A 80 5.94 -1.51 -11.78
C ASP A 80 5.90 -1.67 -10.24
N ALA A 81 5.06 -2.58 -9.71
CA ALA A 81 5.13 -2.96 -8.30
C ALA A 81 6.48 -3.62 -7.96
N LYS A 82 6.99 -4.49 -8.82
CA LYS A 82 8.28 -5.17 -8.59
C LYS A 82 9.45 -4.17 -8.55
N LYS A 83 9.43 -3.15 -9.40
CA LYS A 83 10.50 -2.14 -9.50
C LYS A 83 10.58 -1.22 -8.27
N THR A 84 9.47 -1.03 -7.57
CA THR A 84 9.36 -0.03 -6.50
C THR A 84 9.53 -0.61 -5.11
N GLY A 85 9.70 -1.94 -4.99
CA GLY A 85 9.92 -2.61 -3.70
C GLY A 85 8.74 -2.44 -2.73
N ILE A 86 7.52 -2.26 -3.28
CA ILE A 86 6.32 -2.05 -2.48
C ILE A 86 5.74 -3.37 -1.99
N SER A 87 5.19 -3.37 -0.77
CA SER A 87 4.36 -4.46 -0.25
C SER A 87 2.92 -4.29 -0.73
N CYS A 88 2.33 -5.35 -1.27
CA CYS A 88 0.95 -5.33 -1.78
C CYS A 88 0.02 -6.10 -0.85
N LEU A 89 -1.20 -5.58 -0.68
CA LEU A 89 -2.22 -6.16 0.20
C LEU A 89 -3.50 -6.39 -0.59
N LEU A 90 -4.06 -7.58 -0.46
CA LEU A 90 -5.32 -7.91 -1.13
C LEU A 90 -6.52 -7.40 -0.33
N GLN A 91 -7.44 -6.75 -1.03
CA GLN A 91 -8.72 -6.29 -0.51
C GLN A 91 -9.87 -6.97 -1.26
N TRP A 92 -10.96 -7.23 -0.55
CA TRP A 92 -12.15 -7.85 -1.12
C TRP A 92 -13.44 -7.22 -0.60
N GLN A 93 -14.51 -7.42 -1.37
CA GLN A 93 -15.87 -7.01 -1.02
C GLN A 93 -16.86 -8.01 -1.63
N TYR A 94 -17.97 -8.28 -0.94
CA TYR A 94 -19.09 -9.02 -1.53
C TYR A 94 -19.76 -8.21 -2.63
N GLU A 95 -20.00 -8.83 -3.78
CA GLU A 95 -20.64 -8.15 -4.92
C GLU A 95 -22.09 -7.74 -4.61
N GLU A 96 -22.84 -8.59 -3.91
CA GLU A 96 -24.26 -8.38 -3.59
C GLU A 96 -24.49 -7.19 -2.66
N PHE A 97 -23.48 -6.81 -1.85
CA PHE A 97 -23.55 -5.68 -0.91
C PHE A 97 -22.83 -4.42 -1.43
N SER A 98 -22.37 -4.42 -2.68
CA SER A 98 -21.62 -3.30 -3.27
C SER A 98 -22.48 -2.04 -3.46
N THR A 99 -23.82 -2.16 -3.43
CA THR A 99 -24.78 -1.05 -3.55
C THR A 99 -25.11 -0.35 -2.24
N SER A 100 -24.81 -0.97 -1.08
CA SER A 100 -25.10 -0.42 0.25
C SER A 100 -23.85 -0.34 1.10
N LYS A 101 -23.01 0.70 0.91
CA LYS A 101 -22.02 1.18 1.89
C LYS A 101 -21.13 0.08 2.53
N SER A 102 -20.83 -1.01 1.82
CA SER A 102 -19.95 -2.07 2.33
C SER A 102 -18.50 -1.63 2.16
N SER A 103 -17.74 -1.57 3.24
CA SER A 103 -16.33 -1.20 3.19
C SER A 103 -15.48 -2.35 2.65
N TRP A 104 -14.52 -2.06 1.78
CA TRP A 104 -13.45 -3.00 1.41
C TRP A 104 -12.82 -3.62 2.66
N GLN A 105 -12.66 -4.94 2.65
CA GLN A 105 -12.03 -5.69 3.73
C GLN A 105 -10.67 -6.21 3.29
N TYR A 106 -9.67 -6.14 4.15
CA TYR A 106 -8.39 -6.77 3.89
C TYR A 106 -8.51 -8.29 4.03
N CYS A 107 -7.98 -9.04 3.07
CA CYS A 107 -7.87 -10.48 3.22
C CYS A 107 -6.84 -10.81 4.31
N ARG A 108 -7.23 -11.59 5.32
CA ARG A 108 -6.32 -12.02 6.39
C ARG A 108 -5.54 -13.28 6.02
N ASN A 109 -6.11 -14.14 5.19
CA ASN A 109 -5.56 -15.44 4.82
C ASN A 109 -5.13 -15.41 3.36
N THR A 110 -4.16 -14.54 3.07
CA THR A 110 -3.59 -14.39 1.72
C THR A 110 -2.09 -14.46 1.78
N THR A 111 -1.53 -15.30 0.92
CA THR A 111 -0.10 -15.34 0.67
C THR A 111 0.17 -14.73 -0.69
N TRP A 112 1.11 -13.78 -0.73
CA TRP A 112 1.58 -13.17 -1.95
C TRP A 112 2.94 -13.78 -2.31
N ASP A 113 3.02 -14.36 -3.50
CA ASP A 113 4.27 -14.77 -4.14
C ASP A 113 4.76 -13.59 -5.01
N PRO A 114 5.78 -12.84 -4.57
CA PRO A 114 6.31 -11.69 -5.30
C PRO A 114 7.10 -12.10 -6.56
N ASP A 115 7.64 -13.32 -6.61
CA ASP A 115 8.41 -13.78 -7.76
C ASP A 115 7.49 -14.05 -8.95
N ASN A 116 6.32 -14.64 -8.68
CA ASN A 116 5.33 -14.95 -9.72
C ASN A 116 4.18 -13.94 -9.80
N ASN A 117 4.10 -12.95 -8.89
CA ASN A 117 2.98 -12.01 -8.77
C ASN A 117 1.62 -12.72 -8.57
N ILE A 118 1.63 -13.82 -7.83
CA ILE A 118 0.43 -14.63 -7.58
C ILE A 118 -0.02 -14.42 -6.14
N PHE A 119 -1.29 -14.08 -5.95
CA PHE A 119 -1.95 -14.08 -4.65
C PHE A 119 -2.75 -15.36 -4.50
N TYR A 120 -2.53 -16.07 -3.40
CA TYR A 120 -3.34 -17.22 -3.04
C TYR A 120 -4.27 -16.86 -1.89
N VAL A 121 -5.57 -17.03 -2.12
CA VAL A 121 -6.64 -16.64 -1.19
C VAL A 121 -7.35 -17.90 -0.72
N GLN A 122 -7.53 -18.01 0.59
CA GLN A 122 -8.17 -19.16 1.24
C GLN A 122 -9.35 -18.72 2.11
N ASP A 123 -10.13 -19.71 2.56
CA ASP A 123 -11.27 -19.55 3.47
C ASP A 123 -12.38 -18.66 2.89
N LEU A 124 -12.61 -18.78 1.57
CA LEU A 124 -13.71 -18.12 0.89
C LEU A 124 -15.01 -18.93 1.05
N GLN A 125 -16.13 -18.22 1.09
CA GLN A 125 -17.46 -18.84 1.11
C GLN A 125 -17.76 -19.43 -0.27
N PRO A 126 -18.13 -20.72 -0.37
CA PRO A 126 -18.53 -21.32 -1.63
C PRO A 126 -19.73 -20.59 -2.26
N TYR A 127 -19.79 -20.61 -3.60
CA TYR A 127 -20.89 -20.06 -4.40
C TYR A 127 -21.19 -18.57 -4.16
N THR A 128 -20.22 -17.83 -3.64
CA THR A 128 -20.36 -16.41 -3.33
C THR A 128 -19.57 -15.56 -4.33
N LYS A 129 -20.14 -14.43 -4.75
CA LYS A 129 -19.48 -13.50 -5.68
C LYS A 129 -18.67 -12.45 -4.92
N TYR A 130 -17.39 -12.35 -5.28
CA TYR A 130 -16.44 -11.44 -4.67
C TYR A 130 -15.90 -10.44 -5.69
N ARG A 131 -15.74 -9.19 -5.25
CA ARG A 131 -14.91 -8.18 -5.92
C ARG A 131 -13.57 -8.10 -5.22
N VAL A 132 -12.50 -8.02 -5.98
CA VAL A 132 -11.13 -8.05 -5.45
C VAL A 132 -10.32 -6.88 -6.01
N SER A 133 -9.48 -6.28 -5.17
CA SER A 133 -8.56 -5.19 -5.50
C SER A 133 -7.23 -5.40 -4.77
N ILE A 134 -6.14 -4.90 -5.35
CA ILE A 134 -4.78 -4.93 -4.77
C ILE A 134 -4.27 -3.49 -4.66
#